data_AF-A0A560K0G2-F1
#
_entry.id   AF-A0A560K0G2-F1
#
_cell.length_a   1.000
_cell.length_b   1.000
_cell.length_c   1.000
_cell.angle_alpha   90.00
_cell.angle_beta   90.00
_cell.angle_gamma   90.00
#
_symmetry.space_group_name_H-M   'P 1'
#
loop_
_entity.id
_entity.type
_entity.pdbx_description
1 polymer ?
#
loop_
_entity_poly.entity_id
_entity_poly.type
_entity_poly.pdbx_seq_one_letter_code
_entity_poly.pdbx_strand_id
1 'polypeptide(L)'
;MSTSHGPLRVGVGGPVGSGKTALMDLLCKTMRERYDIAAITNDIYTKWDAEFLVRSGSLTPDRIAGVETGGCPHTAIREDASMNLAAVADMRAKFPGLDLVLIESGGDNLAATFSPELADLTIYVIDVAAGDKIPSKGGPGITRSDLLVINKIDLAPHVGASLEKMETDARRMRGERPFVMTNMKKSEGLDRIIGFIEAKGGLKRAG
;
A
#
# COMPACT_ATOMS: atom_id res chain seq x y z
N MET A 1 0.57 -25.17 1.54
CA MET A 1 1.80 -25.43 2.31
C MET A 1 2.03 -24.21 3.18
N SER A 2 2.01 -24.32 4.52
CA SER A 2 2.25 -23.15 5.36
C SER A 2 3.70 -22.70 5.18
N THR A 3 3.92 -21.45 4.76
CA THR A 3 5.24 -20.84 4.73
C THR A 3 5.81 -20.85 6.16
N SER A 4 7.07 -21.26 6.33
CA SER A 4 7.73 -21.34 7.65
C SER A 4 7.85 -19.98 8.37
N HIS A 5 7.51 -18.88 7.68
CA HIS A 5 7.67 -17.50 8.15
C HIS A 5 6.34 -16.72 8.25
N GLY A 6 5.18 -17.35 7.97
CA GLY A 6 3.88 -16.67 7.93
C GLY A 6 3.59 -15.97 6.59
N PRO A 7 2.44 -15.28 6.48
CA PRO A 7 2.08 -14.55 5.26
C PRO A 7 3.03 -13.40 4.99
N LEU A 8 3.23 -13.06 3.72
CA LEU A 8 3.90 -11.83 3.32
C LEU A 8 3.08 -10.62 3.81
N ARG A 9 3.73 -9.65 4.48
CA ARG A 9 3.07 -8.41 4.92
C ARG A 9 3.52 -7.25 4.06
N VAL A 10 2.58 -6.63 3.34
CA VAL A 10 2.86 -5.50 2.47
C VAL A 10 2.23 -4.24 3.05
N GLY A 11 3.05 -3.29 3.48
CA GLY A 11 2.62 -1.99 3.96
C GLY A 11 2.38 -1.02 2.79
N VAL A 12 1.19 -0.44 2.72
CA VAL A 12 0.79 0.59 1.74
C VAL A 12 0.65 1.92 2.46
N GLY A 13 1.63 2.79 2.29
CA GLY A 13 1.71 4.12 2.94
C GLY A 13 1.59 5.26 1.94
N GLY A 14 1.39 6.49 2.44
CA GLY A 14 1.31 7.67 1.58
C GLY A 14 0.41 8.79 2.11
N PRO A 15 0.45 9.98 1.48
CA PRO A 15 -0.39 11.11 1.87
C PRO A 15 -1.89 10.83 1.83
N VAL A 16 -2.63 11.63 2.60
CA VAL A 16 -4.09 11.67 2.57
C VAL A 16 -4.56 11.87 1.12
N GLY A 17 -5.47 11.03 0.66
CA GLY A 17 -6.05 11.14 -0.68
C GLY A 17 -5.17 10.69 -1.85
N SER A 18 -3.95 10.18 -1.63
CA SER A 18 -3.05 9.70 -2.70
C SER A 18 -3.58 8.50 -3.51
N GLY A 19 -4.53 7.76 -2.94
CA GLY A 19 -5.18 6.60 -3.57
C GLY A 19 -4.74 5.24 -3.01
N LYS A 20 -4.29 5.19 -1.75
CA LYS A 20 -3.94 3.95 -1.03
C LYS A 20 -5.11 2.96 -0.99
N THR A 21 -6.28 3.34 -0.48
CA THR A 21 -7.50 2.49 -0.48
C THR A 21 -7.88 2.01 -1.88
N ALA A 22 -7.69 2.83 -2.92
CA ALA A 22 -7.97 2.44 -4.31
C ALA A 22 -6.98 1.37 -4.81
N LEU A 23 -5.70 1.49 -4.43
CA LEU A 23 -4.71 0.44 -4.69
C LEU A 23 -5.04 -0.83 -3.90
N MET A 24 -5.41 -0.72 -2.62
CA MET A 24 -5.82 -1.85 -1.79
C MET A 24 -6.98 -2.62 -2.41
N ASP A 25 -8.02 -1.92 -2.87
CA ASP A 25 -9.19 -2.54 -3.52
C ASP A 25 -8.79 -3.33 -4.77
N LEU A 26 -8.02 -2.71 -5.67
CA LEU A 26 -7.57 -3.34 -6.90
C LEU A 26 -6.65 -4.54 -6.67
N LEU A 27 -5.71 -4.43 -5.71
CA LEU A 27 -4.85 -5.54 -5.32
C LEU A 27 -5.68 -6.70 -4.76
N CYS A 28 -6.60 -6.43 -3.83
CA CYS A 28 -7.49 -7.44 -3.28
C CYS A 28 -8.29 -8.15 -4.38
N LYS A 29 -8.99 -7.39 -5.23
CA LYS A 29 -9.83 -7.95 -6.30
C LYS A 29 -9.05 -8.82 -7.28
N THR A 30 -7.84 -8.38 -7.65
CA THR A 30 -7.04 -9.05 -8.69
C THR A 30 -6.23 -10.23 -8.14
N MET A 31 -5.76 -10.15 -6.89
CA MET A 31 -4.87 -11.15 -6.31
C MET A 31 -5.62 -12.25 -5.56
N ARG A 32 -6.84 -12.00 -5.06
CA ARG A 32 -7.62 -13.00 -4.27
C ARG A 32 -8.01 -14.26 -5.02
N GLU A 33 -7.98 -14.25 -6.35
CA GLU A 33 -8.23 -15.44 -7.16
C GLU A 33 -7.07 -16.43 -7.12
N ARG A 34 -5.87 -15.97 -6.76
CA ARG A 34 -4.62 -16.72 -6.83
C ARG A 34 -3.93 -16.91 -5.50
N TYR A 35 -4.25 -16.08 -4.51
CA TYR A 35 -3.63 -16.07 -3.19
C TYR A 35 -4.70 -15.95 -2.10
N ASP A 36 -4.41 -16.52 -0.93
CA ASP A 36 -5.20 -16.32 0.28
C ASP A 36 -4.82 -14.97 0.93
N ILE A 37 -5.73 -13.99 0.91
CA ILE A 37 -5.45 -12.59 1.26
C ILE A 37 -6.32 -12.09 2.41
N ALA A 38 -5.73 -11.28 3.29
CA ALA A 38 -6.43 -10.41 4.22
C ALA A 38 -5.99 -8.94 4.05
N ALA A 39 -6.86 -8.01 4.42
CA ALA A 39 -6.59 -6.58 4.38
C ALA A 39 -6.80 -5.95 5.77
N ILE A 40 -5.87 -5.09 6.17
CA ILE A 40 -5.93 -4.31 7.41
C ILE A 40 -5.83 -2.84 7.00
N THR A 41 -6.81 -2.03 7.36
CA THR A 41 -6.82 -0.58 7.10
C THR A 41 -6.71 0.18 8.40
N ASN A 42 -5.90 1.22 8.42
CA ASN A 42 -5.76 2.12 9.56
C ASN A 42 -6.42 3.46 9.26
N ASP A 43 -7.23 3.95 10.18
CA ASP A 43 -7.71 5.33 10.18
C ASP A 43 -7.71 5.85 11.63
N ILE A 44 -7.79 7.17 11.81
CA ILE A 44 -7.64 7.80 13.12
C ILE A 44 -8.93 7.65 13.94
N TYR A 45 -10.08 7.91 13.31
CA TYR A 45 -11.37 8.06 14.00
C TYR A 45 -12.50 7.20 13.43
N THR A 46 -12.25 6.47 12.34
CA THR A 46 -13.31 5.74 11.64
C THR A 46 -12.83 4.38 11.15
N LYS A 47 -13.74 3.59 10.56
CA LYS A 47 -13.42 2.38 9.79
C LYS A 47 -13.79 2.53 8.32
N TRP A 48 -13.82 3.77 7.82
CA TRP A 48 -14.40 4.09 6.52
C TRP A 48 -13.71 3.35 5.37
N ASP A 49 -12.39 3.20 5.42
CA ASP A 49 -11.61 2.45 4.44
C ASP A 49 -11.94 0.95 4.47
N ALA A 50 -12.01 0.32 5.66
CA ALA A 50 -12.44 -1.07 5.79
C ALA A 50 -13.86 -1.29 5.24
N GLU A 51 -14.79 -0.42 5.61
CA GLU A 51 -16.16 -0.48 5.10
C GLU A 51 -16.23 -0.26 3.59
N PHE A 52 -15.40 0.62 3.04
CA PHE A 52 -15.28 0.83 1.60
C PHE A 52 -14.82 -0.45 0.90
N LEU A 53 -13.77 -1.12 1.40
CA LEU A 53 -13.28 -2.37 0.84
C LEU A 53 -14.38 -3.46 0.88
N VAL A 54 -15.13 -3.55 1.97
CA VAL A 54 -16.28 -4.48 2.07
C VAL A 54 -17.35 -4.14 1.03
N ARG A 55 -17.81 -2.88 0.97
CA ARG A 55 -18.87 -2.45 0.03
C ARG A 55 -18.47 -2.61 -1.42
N SER A 56 -17.20 -2.37 -1.74
CA SER A 56 -16.68 -2.51 -3.09
C SER A 56 -16.48 -3.97 -3.50
N GLY A 57 -16.64 -4.91 -2.56
CA GLY A 57 -16.45 -6.33 -2.77
C GLY A 57 -14.99 -6.69 -2.96
N SER A 58 -14.05 -6.02 -2.29
CA SER A 58 -12.61 -6.31 -2.37
C SER A 58 -12.30 -7.71 -1.86
N LEU A 59 -12.80 -8.04 -0.66
CA LEU A 59 -12.72 -9.35 -0.01
C LEU A 59 -14.02 -9.59 0.78
N THR A 60 -14.20 -10.78 1.34
CA THR A 60 -15.29 -11.04 2.29
C THR A 60 -15.06 -10.24 3.59
N PRO A 61 -16.11 -9.83 4.31
CA PRO A 61 -15.98 -8.95 5.48
C PRO A 61 -15.07 -9.48 6.58
N ASP A 62 -15.04 -10.80 6.79
CA ASP A 62 -14.19 -11.49 7.77
C ASP A 62 -12.69 -11.41 7.45
N ARG A 63 -12.32 -11.07 6.21
CA ARG A 63 -10.94 -10.89 5.74
C ARG A 63 -10.46 -9.44 5.76
N ILE A 64 -11.31 -8.51 6.21
CA ILE A 64 -11.00 -7.08 6.26
C ILE A 64 -11.09 -6.61 7.73
N ALA A 65 -10.01 -6.05 8.25
CA ALA A 65 -9.98 -5.42 9.57
C ALA A 65 -9.78 -3.92 9.46
N GLY A 66 -10.62 -3.15 10.15
CA GLY A 66 -10.42 -1.71 10.38
C GLY A 66 -9.84 -1.46 11.76
N VAL A 67 -8.65 -0.86 11.81
CA VAL A 67 -7.96 -0.46 13.04
C VAL A 67 -8.12 1.05 13.23
N GLU A 68 -8.79 1.44 14.31
CA GLU A 68 -8.88 2.83 14.74
C GLU A 68 -7.67 3.16 15.61
N THR A 69 -6.78 3.99 15.09
CA THR A 69 -5.48 4.25 15.71
C THR A 69 -5.53 5.28 16.84
N GLY A 70 -6.56 6.13 16.88
CA GLY A 70 -6.78 7.15 17.92
C GLY A 70 -5.75 8.28 17.97
N GLY A 71 -4.75 8.28 17.09
CA GLY A 71 -3.62 9.22 17.10
C GLY A 71 -2.91 9.33 15.75
N CYS A 72 -1.67 9.85 15.75
CA CYS A 72 -0.93 10.03 14.51
C CYS A 72 -0.69 8.70 13.76
N PRO A 73 -0.97 8.61 12.45
CA PRO A 73 -0.88 7.35 11.72
C PRO A 73 0.50 6.68 11.76
N HIS A 74 1.59 7.45 11.70
CA HIS A 74 2.95 6.89 11.79
C HIS A 74 3.20 6.09 13.08
N THR A 75 2.64 6.52 14.21
CA THR A 75 2.75 5.77 15.48
C THR A 75 2.27 4.34 15.31
N ALA A 76 1.07 4.17 14.75
CA ALA A 76 0.43 2.86 14.62
C ALA A 76 1.12 1.89 13.64
N ILE A 77 2.02 2.41 12.78
CA ILE A 77 2.75 1.61 11.80
C ILE A 77 4.26 1.54 12.07
N ARG A 78 4.78 2.34 13.01
CA ARG A 78 6.22 2.47 13.27
C ARG A 78 6.58 2.45 14.74
N GLU A 79 6.22 3.49 15.51
CA GLU A 79 6.64 3.61 16.91
C GLU A 79 5.94 2.61 17.84
N ASP A 80 4.65 2.35 17.60
CA ASP A 80 3.84 1.37 18.32
C ASP A 80 2.94 0.63 17.32
N ALA A 81 3.51 -0.41 16.71
CA ALA A 81 2.80 -1.26 15.76
C ALA A 81 1.93 -2.34 16.43
N SER A 82 1.75 -2.31 17.76
CA SER A 82 1.11 -3.40 18.52
C SER A 82 -0.31 -3.73 18.04
N MET A 83 -1.13 -2.71 17.77
CA MET A 83 -2.50 -2.88 17.26
C MET A 83 -2.53 -3.57 15.89
N ASN A 84 -1.63 -3.18 14.99
CA ASN A 84 -1.53 -3.79 13.67
C ASN A 84 -0.95 -5.21 13.76
N LEU A 85 0.05 -5.45 14.61
CA LEU A 85 0.61 -6.79 14.85
C LEU A 85 -0.42 -7.75 15.44
N ALA A 86 -1.26 -7.27 16.37
CA ALA A 86 -2.38 -8.04 16.91
C ALA A 86 -3.42 -8.36 15.81
N ALA A 87 -3.80 -7.38 14.98
CA ALA A 87 -4.70 -7.61 13.85
C ALA A 87 -4.14 -8.62 12.83
N VAL A 88 -2.83 -8.59 12.55
CA VAL A 88 -2.15 -9.60 11.72
C VAL A 88 -2.21 -10.98 12.39
N ALA A 89 -1.96 -11.08 13.69
CA ALA A 89 -2.03 -12.35 14.43
C ALA A 89 -3.45 -12.94 14.41
N ASP A 90 -4.47 -12.11 14.61
CA ASP A 90 -5.88 -12.53 14.54
C ASP A 90 -6.25 -13.06 13.14
N MET A 91 -5.81 -12.37 12.09
CA MET A 91 -6.04 -12.83 10.71
C MET A 91 -5.37 -14.17 10.44
N ARG A 92 -4.13 -14.37 10.91
CA ARG A 92 -3.41 -15.65 10.79
C ARG A 92 -4.08 -16.78 11.56
N ALA A 93 -4.63 -16.49 12.74
CA ALA A 93 -5.36 -17.47 13.53
C ALA A 93 -6.67 -17.89 12.83
N LYS A 94 -7.39 -16.94 12.24
CA LYS A 94 -8.64 -17.19 11.50
C LYS A 94 -8.41 -17.89 10.17
N PHE A 95 -7.33 -17.55 9.48
CA PHE A 95 -6.99 -18.05 8.15
C PHE A 95 -5.54 -18.59 8.13
N PRO A 96 -5.31 -19.84 8.56
CA PRO A 96 -3.97 -20.42 8.65
C PRO A 96 -3.24 -20.57 7.30
N GLY A 97 -3.99 -20.48 6.20
CA GLY A 97 -3.49 -20.56 4.82
C GLY A 97 -3.09 -19.24 4.19
N LEU A 98 -3.17 -18.11 4.91
CA LEU A 98 -2.86 -16.78 4.36
C LEU A 98 -1.48 -16.74 3.69
N ASP A 99 -1.48 -16.29 2.44
CA ASP A 99 -0.27 -16.01 1.66
C ASP A 99 0.17 -14.54 1.84
N LEU A 100 -0.79 -13.62 1.95
CA LEU A 100 -0.58 -12.18 1.91
C LEU A 100 -1.50 -11.43 2.87
N VAL A 101 -0.92 -10.48 3.63
CA VAL A 101 -1.66 -9.47 4.38
C VAL A 101 -1.28 -8.09 3.86
N LEU A 102 -2.25 -7.36 3.33
CA LEU A 102 -2.10 -5.97 2.92
C LEU A 102 -2.43 -5.06 4.10
N ILE A 103 -1.56 -4.09 4.40
CA ILE A 103 -1.70 -3.18 5.55
C ILE A 103 -1.65 -1.75 5.04
N GLU A 104 -2.79 -1.07 5.01
CA GLU A 104 -2.87 0.35 4.67
C GLU A 104 -2.62 1.22 5.90
N SER A 105 -1.73 2.20 5.79
CA SER A 105 -1.58 3.24 6.81
C SER A 105 -2.71 4.26 6.73
N GLY A 106 -2.99 4.96 7.84
CA GLY A 106 -3.68 6.24 7.75
C GLY A 106 -2.90 7.22 6.84
N GLY A 107 -3.58 8.19 6.25
CA GLY A 107 -2.91 9.19 5.43
C GLY A 107 -1.97 10.07 6.27
N ASP A 108 -0.70 10.13 5.90
CA ASP A 108 0.32 10.87 6.66
C ASP A 108 1.33 11.56 5.74
N ASN A 109 2.19 12.40 6.29
CA ASN A 109 3.17 13.19 5.56
C ASN A 109 4.31 12.35 4.96
N LEU A 110 5.22 13.02 4.24
CA LEU A 110 6.33 12.39 3.50
C LEU A 110 7.36 11.65 4.38
N ALA A 111 7.31 11.83 5.70
CA ALA A 111 8.18 11.17 6.67
C ALA A 111 7.68 9.80 7.17
N ALA A 112 6.45 9.42 6.85
CA ALA A 112 5.87 8.17 7.32
C ALA A 112 6.47 6.95 6.61
N THR A 113 6.84 5.94 7.41
CA THR A 113 7.35 4.64 6.96
C THR A 113 6.88 3.55 7.91
N PHE A 114 6.71 2.33 7.40
CA PHE A 114 6.42 1.18 8.22
C PHE A 114 7.66 0.71 9.00
N SER A 115 7.46 0.18 10.20
CA SER A 115 8.47 -0.62 10.90
C SER A 115 8.73 -1.92 10.14
N PRO A 116 9.99 -2.38 10.03
CA PRO A 116 10.33 -3.70 9.51
C PRO A 116 9.68 -4.85 10.30
N GLU A 117 9.30 -4.60 11.56
CA GLU A 117 8.55 -5.58 12.35
C GLU A 117 7.13 -5.79 11.83
N LEU A 118 6.54 -4.79 11.16
CA LEU A 118 5.16 -4.83 10.67
C LEU A 118 5.06 -5.19 9.19
N ALA A 119 5.95 -4.68 8.35
CA ALA A 119 5.90 -4.88 6.90
C ALA A 119 7.21 -5.46 6.35
N ASP A 120 7.08 -6.53 5.57
CA ASP A 120 8.19 -7.18 4.86
C ASP A 120 8.52 -6.42 3.55
N LEU A 121 7.50 -5.82 2.92
CA LEU A 121 7.64 -4.92 1.78
C LEU A 121 6.83 -3.65 1.99
N THR A 122 7.34 -2.54 1.47
CA THR A 122 6.71 -1.23 1.56
C THR A 122 6.43 -0.62 0.20
N ILE A 123 5.17 -0.26 -0.02
CA ILE A 123 4.71 0.51 -1.17
C ILE A 123 4.32 1.89 -0.65
N TYR A 124 4.90 2.95 -1.21
CA TYR A 124 4.56 4.33 -0.88
C TYR A 124 3.83 4.96 -2.06
N VAL A 125 2.65 5.52 -1.82
CA VAL A 125 1.78 6.12 -2.85
C VAL A 125 1.80 7.63 -2.71
N ILE A 126 2.17 8.33 -3.78
CA ILE A 126 1.95 9.76 -3.96
C ILE A 126 1.03 9.96 -5.15
N ASP A 127 0.52 11.17 -5.36
CA ASP A 127 -0.32 11.48 -6.52
C ASP A 127 0.05 12.78 -7.22
N VAL A 128 -0.23 12.83 -8.52
CA VAL A 128 0.09 13.97 -9.39
C VAL A 128 -0.65 15.24 -8.98
N ALA A 129 -1.88 15.13 -8.44
CA ALA A 129 -2.66 16.29 -8.02
C ALA A 129 -2.06 17.04 -6.81
N ALA A 130 -1.16 16.40 -6.05
CA ALA A 130 -0.39 17.06 -4.99
C ALA A 130 0.77 17.93 -5.54
N GLY A 131 1.03 17.86 -6.85
CA GLY A 131 2.01 18.68 -7.58
C GLY A 131 3.26 17.93 -8.03
N ASP A 132 3.80 18.30 -9.19
CA ASP A 132 4.95 17.64 -9.81
C ASP A 132 6.30 17.79 -9.06
N LYS A 133 6.34 18.64 -8.03
CA LYS A 133 7.50 18.81 -7.14
C LYS A 133 7.54 17.77 -6.02
N ILE A 134 6.47 17.00 -5.80
CA ILE A 134 6.40 16.04 -4.68
C ILE A 134 7.59 15.07 -4.68
N PRO A 135 7.97 14.42 -5.81
CA PRO A 135 9.14 13.53 -5.82
C PRO A 135 10.42 14.24 -5.35
N SER A 136 10.66 15.49 -5.79
CA SER A 136 11.86 16.25 -5.41
C SER A 136 11.94 16.64 -3.92
N LYS A 137 10.79 16.67 -3.21
CA LYS A 137 10.76 16.94 -1.76
C LYS A 137 11.36 15.79 -0.93
N GLY A 138 11.51 14.60 -1.51
CA GLY A 138 12.13 13.46 -0.85
C GLY A 138 11.30 12.94 0.33
N GLY A 139 11.99 12.54 1.40
CA GLY A 139 11.39 11.80 2.51
C GLY A 139 11.59 10.28 2.35
N PRO A 140 11.60 9.54 3.46
CA PRO A 140 11.90 8.11 3.45
C PRO A 140 10.89 7.28 2.65
N GLY A 141 9.62 7.68 2.59
CA GLY A 141 8.64 7.04 1.71
C GLY A 141 9.03 7.14 0.22
N ILE A 142 9.41 8.34 -0.25
CA ILE A 142 9.82 8.55 -1.64
C ILE A 142 11.19 7.94 -1.94
N THR A 143 12.14 7.99 -1.01
CA THR A 143 13.55 7.65 -1.28
C THR A 143 13.91 6.20 -0.92
N ARG A 144 13.19 5.58 0.02
CA ARG A 144 13.58 4.29 0.61
C ARG A 144 12.53 3.19 0.53
N SER A 145 11.26 3.50 0.22
CA SER A 145 10.25 2.45 0.02
C SER A 145 10.72 1.45 -1.03
N ASP A 146 10.32 0.19 -0.90
CA ASP A 146 10.69 -0.85 -1.86
C ASP A 146 10.08 -0.55 -3.25
N LEU A 147 8.87 0.03 -3.26
CA LEU A 147 8.22 0.56 -4.44
C LEU A 147 7.60 1.94 -4.18
N LEU A 148 7.77 2.89 -5.10
CA LEU A 148 7.03 4.15 -5.13
C LEU A 148 5.96 4.07 -6.23
N VAL A 149 4.74 4.47 -5.90
CA VAL A 149 3.63 4.62 -6.84
C VAL A 149 3.32 6.10 -7.00
N ILE A 150 3.33 6.58 -8.24
CA ILE A 150 2.96 7.95 -8.61
C ILE A 150 1.61 7.89 -9.31
N ASN A 151 0.54 8.09 -8.54
CA ASN A 151 -0.83 7.82 -8.96
C ASN A 151 -1.52 9.05 -9.58
N LYS A 152 -2.66 8.80 -10.23
CA LYS A 152 -3.53 9.81 -10.85
C LYS A 152 -2.86 10.57 -11.99
N ILE A 153 -2.11 9.85 -12.82
CA ILE A 153 -1.40 10.45 -13.98
C ILE A 153 -2.34 11.13 -14.97
N ASP A 154 -3.60 10.70 -15.01
CA ASP A 154 -4.69 11.32 -15.77
C ASP A 154 -5.00 12.75 -15.32
N LEU A 155 -4.65 13.13 -14.09
CA LEU A 155 -4.90 14.48 -13.58
C LEU A 155 -3.83 15.50 -13.95
N ALA A 156 -2.70 15.07 -14.54
CA ALA A 156 -1.57 15.96 -14.86
C ALA A 156 -1.98 17.22 -15.66
N PRO A 157 -2.80 17.11 -16.73
CA PRO A 157 -3.21 18.29 -17.52
C PRO A 157 -4.10 19.26 -16.74
N HIS A 158 -4.78 18.78 -15.69
CA HIS A 158 -5.74 19.57 -14.92
C HIS A 158 -5.10 20.36 -13.77
N VAL A 159 -3.88 19.97 -13.36
CA VAL A 159 -3.14 20.62 -12.25
C VAL A 159 -1.83 21.27 -12.70
N GLY A 160 -1.56 21.27 -14.01
CA GLY A 160 -0.34 21.84 -14.58
C GLY A 160 0.94 21.08 -14.18
N ALA A 161 0.83 19.78 -13.92
CA ALA A 161 1.95 18.94 -13.52
C ALA A 161 2.63 18.30 -14.73
N SER A 162 3.97 18.31 -14.75
CA SER A 162 4.75 17.57 -15.76
C SER A 162 5.07 16.15 -15.28
N LEU A 163 4.53 15.13 -15.97
CA LEU A 163 4.87 13.74 -15.69
C LEU A 163 6.36 13.46 -15.94
N GLU A 164 6.94 14.01 -17.00
CA GLU A 164 8.37 13.87 -17.31
C GLU A 164 9.26 14.41 -16.17
N LYS A 165 8.89 15.55 -15.60
CA LYS A 165 9.58 16.12 -14.45
C LYS A 165 9.46 15.19 -13.23
N MET A 166 8.26 14.68 -12.96
CA MET A 166 8.05 13.73 -11.85
C MET A 166 8.88 12.45 -12.03
N GLU A 167 8.98 11.95 -13.27
CA GLU A 167 9.82 10.79 -13.60
C GLU A 167 11.30 11.07 -13.32
N THR A 168 11.80 12.20 -13.82
CA THR A 168 13.19 12.64 -13.65
C THR A 168 13.53 12.81 -12.17
N ASP A 169 12.67 13.50 -11.43
CA ASP A 169 12.86 13.70 -9.99
C ASP A 169 12.77 12.37 -9.22
N ALA A 170 11.84 11.48 -9.55
CA ALA A 170 11.74 10.17 -8.92
C ALA A 170 12.99 9.32 -9.16
N ARG A 171 13.50 9.26 -10.40
CA ARG A 171 14.76 8.57 -10.74
C ARG A 171 15.94 9.13 -9.94
N ARG A 172 16.08 10.46 -9.88
CA ARG A 172 17.14 11.11 -9.10
C ARG A 172 17.06 10.75 -7.61
N MET A 173 15.87 10.80 -7.02
CA MET A 173 15.68 10.61 -5.58
C MET A 173 15.75 9.13 -5.16
N ARG A 174 15.54 8.19 -6.09
CA ARG A 174 15.45 6.75 -5.80
C ARG A 174 16.66 5.93 -6.26
N GLY A 175 17.47 6.47 -7.18
CA GLY A 175 18.53 5.70 -7.83
C GLY A 175 17.95 4.51 -8.57
N GLU A 176 18.40 3.30 -8.24
CA GLU A 176 17.93 2.05 -8.87
C GLU A 176 16.59 1.53 -8.30
N ARG A 177 16.07 2.12 -7.21
CA ARG A 177 14.82 1.64 -6.61
C ARG A 177 13.63 1.91 -7.55
N PRO A 178 12.74 0.92 -7.75
CA PRO A 178 11.70 1.03 -8.75
C PRO A 178 10.61 2.03 -8.35
N PHE A 179 9.95 2.59 -9.34
CA PHE A 179 8.68 3.30 -9.19
C PHE A 179 7.77 3.02 -10.39
N VAL A 180 6.47 3.21 -10.20
CA VAL A 180 5.45 3.02 -11.23
C VAL A 180 4.53 4.23 -11.26
N MET A 181 4.31 4.79 -12.44
CA MET A 181 3.26 5.76 -12.69
C MET A 181 1.95 5.03 -12.97
N THR A 182 0.86 5.46 -12.33
CA THR A 182 -0.41 4.72 -12.38
C THR A 182 -1.62 5.60 -12.58
N ASN A 183 -2.63 5.00 -13.22
CA ASN A 183 -4.01 5.46 -13.16
C ASN A 183 -4.88 4.31 -12.65
N MET A 184 -5.16 4.30 -11.34
CA MET A 184 -5.97 3.24 -10.74
C MET A 184 -7.41 3.19 -11.29
N LYS A 185 -7.98 4.28 -11.79
CA LYS A 185 -9.32 4.24 -12.41
C LYS A 185 -9.36 3.39 -13.66
N LYS A 186 -8.23 3.28 -14.37
CA LYS A 186 -8.07 2.47 -15.57
C LYS A 186 -7.25 1.20 -15.31
N SER A 187 -6.90 0.92 -14.06
CA SER A 187 -5.95 -0.13 -13.66
C SER A 187 -4.58 -0.05 -14.36
N GLU A 188 -4.20 1.14 -14.83
CA GLU A 188 -2.94 1.36 -15.54
C GLU A 188 -1.76 1.26 -14.56
N GLY A 189 -0.80 0.40 -14.86
CA GLY A 189 0.38 0.13 -14.04
C GLY A 189 0.14 -0.81 -12.84
N LEU A 190 -1.09 -1.28 -12.64
CA LEU A 190 -1.43 -2.23 -11.57
C LEU A 190 -0.68 -3.57 -11.74
N ASP A 191 -0.56 -4.05 -12.97
CA ASP A 191 0.16 -5.26 -13.36
C ASP A 191 1.63 -5.21 -12.91
N ARG A 192 2.29 -4.05 -13.06
CA ARG A 192 3.66 -3.81 -12.63
C ARG A 192 3.79 -3.84 -11.10
N ILE A 193 2.78 -3.34 -10.38
CA ILE A 193 2.75 -3.39 -8.90
C ILE A 193 2.57 -4.85 -8.44
N ILE A 194 1.63 -5.59 -9.02
CA ILE A 194 1.41 -7.01 -8.69
C ILE A 194 2.67 -7.82 -8.99
N GLY A 195 3.27 -7.65 -10.18
CA GLY A 195 4.51 -8.34 -10.54
C GLY A 195 5.67 -8.01 -9.59
N PHE A 196 5.75 -6.77 -9.10
CA PHE A 196 6.70 -6.40 -8.06
C PHE A 196 6.44 -7.14 -6.75
N ILE A 197 5.19 -7.17 -6.25
CA ILE A 197 4.82 -7.87 -5.01
C ILE A 197 5.12 -9.37 -5.14
N GLU A 198 4.75 -9.99 -6.26
CA GLU A 198 5.00 -11.41 -6.51
C GLU A 198 6.50 -11.71 -6.53
N ALA A 199 7.29 -10.94 -7.29
CA ALA A 199 8.72 -11.17 -7.45
C ALA A 199 9.52 -10.90 -6.17
N LYS A 200 9.24 -9.79 -5.47
CA LYS A 200 9.97 -9.42 -4.24
C LYS A 200 9.48 -10.17 -3.02
N GLY A 201 8.19 -10.51 -2.98
CA GLY A 201 7.57 -11.25 -1.90
C GLY A 201 7.75 -12.77 -1.99
N GLY A 202 8.29 -13.27 -3.11
CA GLY A 202 8.47 -14.70 -3.33
C GLY A 202 7.15 -15.47 -3.49
N LEU A 203 6.06 -14.78 -3.84
CA LEU A 203 4.77 -15.42 -4.07
C LEU A 203 4.85 -16.18 -5.40
N LYS A 204 4.71 -17.50 -5.33
CA LYS A 204 4.65 -18.35 -6.52
C LYS A 204 3.22 -18.39 -7.00
N ARG A 205 3.00 -18.11 -8.28
CA ARG A 205 1.70 -18.37 -8.92
C ARG A 205 1.34 -19.84 -8.68
N ALA A 206 0.17 -20.09 -8.08
CA ALA A 206 -0.45 -21.40 -8.22
C ALA A 206 -0.60 -21.66 -9.73
N GLY A 207 0.02 -22.73 -10.21
CA GLY A 207 -0.04 -23.15 -11.61
C GLY A 207 -1.42 -23.63 -12.00
#